data_AF-C3XY09-F1
#
_entry.id   AF-C3XY09-F1
#
_cell.length_a   1.000
_cell.length_b   1.000
_cell.length_c   1.000
_cell.angle_alpha   90.00
_cell.angle_beta   90.00
_cell.angle_gamma   90.00
#
_symmetry.space_group_name_H-M   'P 1'
#
loop_
_entity.id
_entity.type
_entity.pdbx_description
1 polymer ?
#
loop_
_entity_poly.entity_id
_entity_poly.type
_entity_poly.pdbx_seq_one_letter_code
_entity_poly.pdbx_strand_id
1 'polypeptide(L)'
;MPRKALKCVVDLSVHAVTCPGVFLRERDDVYLSTCILGRYKRTKLLPPVFPLLYHEKFKFERTFLNVVDPAQVADILEDDHVLFELIQLNYSGGKVLARFQAPARDFLYPYPTLTPAYPGADREVLMDRAWDFPGISPKLEFSTKTTIKEWSVRTSG
;
A
#
# COMPACT_ATOMS: atom_id res chain seq x y z
N MET A 1 19.27 -30.98 -1.39
CA MET A 1 18.83 -30.30 -2.65
C MET A 1 18.41 -28.88 -2.30
N PRO A 2 18.84 -27.83 -3.04
CA PRO A 2 18.36 -26.48 -2.80
C PRO A 2 16.85 -26.43 -3.03
N ARG A 3 16.09 -25.96 -2.03
CA ARG A 3 14.66 -25.71 -2.22
C ARG A 3 14.52 -24.50 -3.15
N LYS A 4 13.89 -24.72 -4.31
CA LYS A 4 13.52 -23.62 -5.20
C LYS A 4 12.45 -22.78 -4.52
N ALA A 5 12.58 -21.47 -4.63
CA ALA A 5 11.61 -20.52 -4.12
C ALA A 5 11.53 -19.33 -5.09
N LEU A 6 10.40 -18.64 -5.07
CA LEU A 6 10.26 -17.34 -5.72
C LEU A 6 10.19 -16.26 -4.65
N LYS A 7 10.84 -15.12 -4.90
CA LYS A 7 10.74 -13.93 -4.07
C LYS A 7 9.97 -12.86 -4.83
N CYS A 8 8.84 -12.43 -4.27
CA CYS A 8 8.11 -11.26 -4.72
C CYS A 8 8.63 -10.04 -3.96
N VAL A 9 8.99 -9.00 -4.70
CA VAL A 9 9.43 -7.71 -4.19
C VAL A 9 8.51 -6.63 -4.74
N VAL A 10 7.98 -5.79 -3.84
CA VAL A 10 7.12 -4.65 -4.19
C VAL A 10 7.81 -3.38 -3.73
N ASP A 11 8.17 -2.53 -4.67
CA ASP A 11 8.60 -1.16 -4.42
C ASP A 11 7.37 -0.24 -4.52
N LEU A 12 6.99 0.36 -3.40
CA LEU A 12 5.89 1.31 -3.28
C LEU A 12 6.45 2.71 -3.03
N SER A 13 5.98 3.71 -3.77
CA SER A 13 6.19 5.13 -3.45
C SER A 13 4.85 5.75 -3.11
N VAL A 14 4.68 6.21 -1.88
CA VAL A 14 3.50 6.96 -1.44
C VAL A 14 3.78 8.43 -1.65
N HIS A 15 3.00 9.09 -2.51
CA HIS A 15 3.22 10.48 -2.87
C HIS A 15 2.43 11.40 -1.95
N ALA A 16 1.11 11.29 -1.99
CA ALA A 16 0.22 12.17 -1.24
C ALA A 16 -1.11 11.51 -0.89
N VAL A 17 -1.77 12.06 0.12
CA VAL A 17 -3.22 11.92 0.30
C VAL A 17 -3.86 13.31 0.19
N THR A 18 -4.83 13.45 -0.69
CA THR A 18 -5.52 14.71 -0.97
C THR A 18 -7.01 14.59 -0.65
N CYS A 19 -7.59 15.63 -0.05
CA CYS A 19 -9.01 15.66 0.28
C CYS A 19 -9.49 17.13 0.33
N PRO A 20 -9.79 17.74 -0.83
CA PRO A 20 -10.08 19.17 -0.91
C PRO A 20 -11.34 19.55 -0.12
N GLY A 21 -11.29 20.69 0.56
CA GLY A 21 -12.41 21.22 1.35
C GLY A 21 -12.68 20.50 2.67
N VAL A 22 -11.86 19.51 3.04
CA VAL A 22 -11.99 18.78 4.29
C VAL A 22 -11.08 19.35 5.37
N PHE A 23 -11.65 19.54 6.56
CA PHE A 23 -10.94 19.97 7.76
C PHE A 23 -11.05 18.90 8.85
N LEU A 24 -9.91 18.43 9.35
CA LEU A 24 -9.85 17.52 10.50
C LEU A 24 -9.90 18.33 11.80
N ARG A 25 -10.88 18.04 12.66
CA ARG A 25 -11.11 18.80 13.90
C ARG A 25 -10.04 18.55 14.94
N GLU A 26 -9.61 17.29 15.05
CA GLU A 26 -8.52 16.88 15.94
C GLU A 26 -7.19 17.42 15.41
N ARG A 27 -6.31 17.84 16.32
CA ARG A 27 -5.01 18.45 15.98
C ARG A 27 -3.85 17.46 15.94
N ASP A 28 -4.10 16.22 16.35
CA ASP A 28 -3.11 15.15 16.34
C ASP A 28 -2.67 14.80 14.91
N ASP A 29 -1.42 14.37 14.79
CA ASP A 29 -0.81 14.03 13.51
C ASP A 29 -1.48 12.83 12.83
N VAL A 30 -1.35 12.82 11.50
CA VAL A 30 -1.90 11.79 10.61
C VAL A 30 -0.77 11.04 9.90
N TYR A 31 -0.93 9.75 9.73
CA TYR A 31 -0.06 8.91 8.92
C TYR A 31 -0.85 7.89 8.11
N LEU A 32 -0.20 7.29 7.13
CA LEU A 32 -0.71 6.17 6.36
C LEU A 32 -0.06 4.89 6.86
N SER A 33 -0.87 3.92 7.27
CA SER A 33 -0.45 2.53 7.48
C SER A 33 -0.75 1.74 6.20
N THR A 34 0.17 0.87 5.80
CA THR A 34 -0.02 0.01 4.62
C THR A 34 0.40 -1.43 4.93
N CYS A 35 -0.41 -2.39 4.50
CA CYS A 35 -0.10 -3.81 4.55
C CYS A 35 -0.04 -4.38 3.14
N ILE A 36 1.12 -4.91 2.76
CA ILE A 36 1.35 -5.56 1.46
C ILE A 36 2.17 -6.82 1.72
N LEU A 37 1.78 -7.94 1.11
CA LEU A 37 2.40 -9.26 1.32
C LEU A 37 2.46 -9.67 2.82
N GLY A 38 1.42 -9.32 3.58
CA GLY A 38 1.33 -9.60 5.03
C GLY A 38 2.28 -8.79 5.91
N ARG A 39 2.93 -7.74 5.38
CA ARG A 39 3.84 -6.88 6.15
C ARG A 39 3.30 -5.46 6.26
N TYR A 40 3.29 -4.95 7.49
CA TYR A 40 2.90 -3.58 7.78
C TYR A 40 4.08 -2.62 7.69
N LYS A 41 3.82 -1.43 7.12
CA LYS A 41 4.70 -0.26 7.19
C LYS A 41 3.88 1.01 7.41
N ARG A 42 4.53 2.06 7.91
CA ARG A 42 3.90 3.34 8.21
C ARG A 42 4.73 4.47 7.64
N THR A 43 4.07 5.52 7.18
CA THR A 43 4.70 6.79 6.82
C THR A 43 5.13 7.57 8.06
N LYS A 44 5.88 8.65 7.84
CA LYS A 44 6.05 9.71 8.82
C LYS A 44 4.68 10.29 9.24
N LEU A 45 4.67 10.87 10.43
CA LEU A 45 3.58 11.69 10.94
C LEU A 45 3.58 13.04 10.21
N LEU A 46 2.40 13.52 9.84
CA LEU A 46 2.19 14.84 9.25
C LEU A 46 1.08 15.57 10.02
N PRO A 47 1.12 16.91 10.09
CA PRO A 47 0.00 17.69 10.62
C PRO A 47 -1.31 17.33 9.92
N PRO A 48 -2.48 17.41 10.59
CA PRO A 48 -3.78 16.97 10.06
C PRO A 48 -4.39 17.96 9.05
N VAL A 49 -3.61 18.38 8.07
CA VAL A 49 -3.98 19.38 7.05
C VAL A 49 -3.71 18.80 5.67
N PHE A 50 -4.75 18.72 4.85
CA PHE A 50 -4.61 18.31 3.45
C PHE A 50 -4.02 19.44 2.58
N PRO A 51 -3.19 19.13 1.58
CA PRO A 51 -2.75 17.79 1.19
C PRO A 51 -1.64 17.23 2.10
N LEU A 52 -1.71 15.93 2.41
CA LEU A 52 -0.70 15.21 3.18
C LEU A 52 0.39 14.71 2.22
N LEU A 53 1.54 15.40 2.18
CA LEU A 53 2.65 15.12 1.25
C LEU A 53 3.71 14.20 1.90
N TYR A 54 3.64 12.92 1.59
CA TYR A 54 4.53 11.91 2.18
C TYR A 54 5.87 11.84 1.44
N HIS A 55 5.82 11.59 0.13
CA HIS A 55 7.00 11.33 -0.72
C HIS A 55 7.94 10.24 -0.15
N GLU A 56 7.36 9.16 0.37
CA GLU A 56 8.10 8.08 1.03
C GLU A 56 8.11 6.80 0.19
N LYS A 57 9.23 6.07 0.27
CA LYS A 57 9.44 4.83 -0.47
C LYS A 57 9.54 3.65 0.47
N PHE A 58 8.85 2.57 0.13
CA PHE A 58 8.78 1.35 0.90
C PHE A 58 9.08 0.13 0.02
N LYS A 59 9.85 -0.81 0.56
CA LYS A 59 10.07 -2.13 -0.04
C LYS A 59 9.40 -3.25 0.77
N PHE A 60 8.51 -4.01 0.15
CA PHE A 60 7.90 -5.21 0.73
C PHE A 60 8.44 -6.46 0.05
N GLU A 61 8.64 -7.53 0.81
CA GLU A 61 9.21 -8.76 0.29
C GLU A 61 8.56 -9.98 0.94
N ARG A 62 8.18 -10.97 0.12
CA ARG A 62 7.73 -12.29 0.57
C ARG A 62 8.39 -13.38 -0.28
N THR A 63 8.91 -14.40 0.39
CA THR A 63 9.48 -15.58 -0.25
C THR A 63 8.45 -16.69 -0.21
N PHE A 64 8.12 -17.24 -1.38
CA PHE A 64 7.21 -18.35 -1.57
C PHE A 64 8.05 -19.63 -1.73
N LEU A 65 8.09 -20.44 -0.67
CA LEU A 65 8.86 -21.68 -0.65
C LEU A 65 8.18 -22.74 -1.53
N ASN A 66 8.99 -23.54 -2.21
CA ASN A 66 8.55 -24.61 -3.11
C ASN A 66 7.71 -24.14 -4.31
N VAL A 67 7.68 -22.83 -4.58
CA VAL A 67 7.08 -22.26 -5.78
C VAL A 67 8.18 -22.03 -6.81
N VAL A 68 7.93 -22.45 -8.05
CA VAL A 68 8.87 -22.34 -9.18
C VAL A 68 8.28 -21.58 -10.36
N ASP A 69 6.96 -21.44 -10.40
CA ASP A 69 6.22 -20.78 -11.47
C ASP A 69 5.65 -19.44 -10.96
N PRO A 70 5.97 -18.30 -11.60
CA PRO A 70 5.36 -17.01 -11.27
C PRO A 70 3.83 -16.99 -11.32
N ALA A 71 3.19 -17.84 -12.14
CA ALA A 71 1.73 -17.92 -12.18
C ALA A 71 1.14 -18.37 -10.83
N GLN A 72 1.78 -19.32 -10.16
CA GLN A 72 1.37 -19.76 -8.82
C GLN A 72 1.52 -18.65 -7.78
N VAL A 73 2.50 -17.75 -7.93
CA VAL A 73 2.59 -16.56 -7.07
C VAL A 73 1.40 -15.64 -7.30
N ALA A 74 0.97 -15.45 -8.56
CA ALA A 74 -0.21 -14.65 -8.86
C ALA A 74 -1.49 -15.25 -8.26
N ASP A 75 -1.66 -16.57 -8.30
CA ASP A 75 -2.80 -17.27 -7.69
C ASP A 75 -2.81 -17.11 -6.17
N ILE A 76 -1.66 -17.26 -5.50
CA ILE A 76 -1.55 -17.02 -4.05
C ILE A 76 -1.88 -15.56 -3.70
N LEU A 77 -1.56 -14.61 -4.60
CA LEU A 77 -1.86 -13.20 -4.41
C LEU A 77 -3.34 -12.85 -4.63
N GLU A 78 -4.18 -13.75 -5.16
CA GLU A 78 -5.63 -13.54 -5.23
C GLU A 78 -6.28 -13.60 -3.85
N ASP A 79 -5.77 -14.48 -2.97
CA ASP A 79 -6.27 -14.63 -1.60
C ASP A 79 -5.68 -13.57 -0.64
N ASP A 80 -4.52 -12.99 -0.99
CA ASP A 80 -3.91 -11.88 -0.25
C ASP A 80 -4.62 -10.54 -0.55
N HIS A 81 -4.60 -9.62 0.40
CA HIS A 81 -5.12 -8.28 0.22
C HIS A 81 -4.05 -7.22 0.48
N VAL A 82 -4.14 -6.12 -0.26
CA VAL A 82 -3.45 -4.88 0.05
C VAL A 82 -4.39 -3.99 0.84
N LEU A 83 -3.88 -3.42 1.93
CA LEU A 83 -4.62 -2.49 2.78
C LEU A 83 -3.84 -1.20 2.94
N PHE A 84 -4.54 -0.07 2.83
CA PHE A 84 -4.08 1.23 3.27
C PHE A 84 -5.08 1.80 4.26
N GLU A 85 -4.59 2.34 5.37
CA GLU A 85 -5.39 3.02 6.38
C GLU A 85 -4.81 4.41 6.63
N LEU A 86 -5.62 5.44 6.45
CA LEU A 86 -5.30 6.78 6.89
C LEU A 86 -5.68 6.89 8.37
N ILE A 87 -4.70 7.14 9.23
CA ILE A 87 -4.87 7.07 10.69
C ILE A 87 -4.47 8.41 11.28
N GLN A 88 -5.37 9.00 12.08
CA GLN A 88 -5.06 10.12 12.94
C GLN A 88 -4.72 9.62 14.34
N LEU A 89 -3.61 10.08 14.90
CA LEU A 89 -3.27 9.75 16.28
C LEU A 89 -4.33 10.27 17.25
N ASN A 90 -4.42 9.63 18.40
CA ASN A 90 -5.22 10.06 19.54
C ASN A 90 -4.66 9.38 20.80
N TYR A 91 -5.27 9.68 21.96
CA TYR A 91 -4.84 9.12 23.25
C TYR A 91 -4.89 7.58 23.32
N SER A 92 -5.67 6.91 22.47
CA SER A 92 -5.84 5.44 22.44
C SER A 92 -4.98 4.74 21.39
N GLY A 93 -4.05 5.44 20.73
CA GLY A 93 -3.11 4.84 19.77
C GLY A 93 -3.50 4.98 18.29
N GLY A 94 -4.61 5.66 17.98
CA GLY A 94 -5.00 6.08 16.63
C GLY A 94 -6.45 5.74 16.26
N LYS A 95 -7.04 6.60 15.43
CA LYS A 95 -8.35 6.43 14.81
C LYS A 95 -8.20 6.33 13.29
N VAL A 96 -8.81 5.31 12.71
CA VAL A 96 -8.86 5.16 11.25
C VAL A 96 -9.86 6.15 10.66
N LEU A 97 -9.38 7.01 9.77
CA LEU A 97 -10.15 8.02 9.05
C LEU A 97 -10.72 7.49 7.73
N ALA A 98 -9.94 6.70 7.00
CA ALA A 98 -10.34 6.10 5.74
C ALA A 98 -9.50 4.86 5.44
N ARG A 99 -10.02 3.95 4.61
CA ARG A 99 -9.37 2.71 4.20
C ARG A 99 -9.43 2.52 2.69
N PHE A 100 -8.41 1.92 2.11
CA PHE A 100 -8.50 1.33 0.78
C PHE A 100 -8.06 -0.12 0.89
N GLN A 101 -8.85 -1.03 0.31
CA GLN A 101 -8.55 -2.45 0.30
C GLN A 101 -8.84 -3.02 -1.09
N ALA A 102 -7.93 -3.86 -1.58
CA ALA A 102 -8.08 -4.56 -2.85
C ALA A 102 -7.33 -5.90 -2.83
N PRO A 103 -7.72 -6.88 -3.66
CA PRO A 103 -6.92 -8.09 -3.89
C PRO A 103 -5.48 -7.73 -4.27
N ALA A 104 -4.51 -8.44 -3.72
CA ALA A 104 -3.10 -8.11 -3.93
C ALA A 104 -2.69 -8.33 -5.39
N ARG A 105 -3.25 -9.34 -6.06
CA ARG A 105 -3.07 -9.55 -7.51
C ARG A 105 -3.43 -8.30 -8.30
N ASP A 106 -4.66 -7.81 -8.16
CA ASP A 106 -5.18 -6.66 -8.90
C ASP A 106 -4.43 -5.37 -8.56
N PHE A 107 -4.07 -5.22 -7.28
CA PHE A 107 -3.29 -4.08 -6.85
C PHE A 107 -1.87 -4.10 -7.44
N LEU A 108 -1.18 -5.24 -7.42
CA LEU A 108 0.23 -5.33 -7.85
C LEU A 108 0.40 -5.46 -9.37
N TYR A 109 -0.65 -5.91 -10.07
CA TYR A 109 -0.71 -6.09 -11.51
C TYR A 109 -2.00 -5.45 -12.07
N PRO A 110 -2.10 -4.10 -12.04
CA PRO A 110 -3.29 -3.43 -12.52
C PRO A 110 -3.49 -3.64 -14.02
N TYR A 111 -4.74 -3.68 -14.46
CA TYR A 111 -5.08 -3.66 -15.88
C TYR A 111 -4.55 -2.37 -16.54
N PRO A 112 -4.08 -2.43 -17.80
CA PRO A 112 -3.69 -1.24 -18.54
C PRO A 112 -4.87 -0.27 -18.62
N THR A 113 -4.72 0.93 -18.06
CA THR A 113 -5.72 2.00 -18.16
C THR A 113 -5.47 2.83 -19.41
N LEU A 114 -6.54 3.19 -20.12
CA LEU A 114 -6.50 4.06 -21.30
C LEU A 114 -6.22 5.53 -20.96
N THR A 115 -6.29 5.90 -19.68
CA THR A 115 -6.04 7.26 -19.20
C THR A 115 -4.54 7.50 -19.00
N PRO A 116 -3.98 8.61 -19.51
CA PRO A 116 -2.59 8.96 -19.27
C PRO A 116 -2.35 9.21 -17.78
N ALA A 117 -1.25 8.68 -17.26
CA ALA A 117 -0.80 8.98 -15.90
C ALA A 117 -0.41 10.46 -15.77
N TYR A 118 -0.80 11.10 -14.67
CA TYR A 118 -0.34 12.45 -14.37
C TYR A 118 1.17 12.44 -14.07
N PRO A 119 1.92 13.48 -14.47
CA PRO A 119 3.36 13.55 -14.16
C PRO A 119 3.58 13.55 -12.64
N GLY A 120 4.25 12.51 -12.12
CA GLY A 120 4.65 12.41 -10.70
C GLY A 120 3.86 11.40 -9.84
N ALA A 121 2.72 10.88 -10.33
CA ALA A 121 2.02 9.75 -9.72
C ALA A 121 1.55 8.77 -10.80
N ASP A 122 1.93 7.50 -10.69
CA ASP A 122 1.53 6.52 -11.70
C ASP A 122 0.08 6.09 -11.51
N ARG A 123 -0.44 6.14 -10.27
CA ARG A 123 -1.76 5.63 -9.89
C ARG A 123 -2.41 6.47 -8.80
N GLU A 124 -3.72 6.53 -8.83
CA GLU A 124 -4.56 7.12 -7.79
C GLU A 124 -5.77 6.24 -7.48
N VAL A 125 -6.20 6.24 -6.22
CA VAL A 125 -7.42 5.56 -5.76
C VAL A 125 -8.18 6.44 -4.76
N LEU A 126 -9.50 6.29 -4.73
CA LEU A 126 -10.32 6.85 -3.67
C LEU A 126 -10.39 5.86 -2.50
N MET A 127 -10.30 6.38 -1.29
CA MET A 127 -10.44 5.60 -0.06
C MET A 127 -11.89 5.60 0.43
N ASP A 128 -12.31 4.49 1.00
CA ASP A 128 -13.55 4.36 1.75
C ASP A 128 -13.41 5.08 3.08
N ARG A 129 -14.16 6.16 3.23
CA ARG A 129 -14.12 6.98 4.44
C ARG A 129 -14.82 6.31 5.60
N ALA A 130 -14.32 6.51 6.82
CA ALA A 130 -15.06 6.15 8.03
C ALA A 130 -16.40 6.92 8.08
N TRP A 131 -17.38 6.35 8.78
CA TRP A 131 -18.73 6.93 8.84
C TRP A 131 -18.75 8.36 9.40
N ASP A 132 -17.82 8.67 10.31
CA ASP A 132 -17.65 9.96 10.96
C ASP A 132 -16.55 10.84 10.34
N PHE A 133 -16.00 10.42 9.19
CA PHE A 133 -15.05 11.23 8.43
C PHE A 133 -15.79 12.40 7.74
N PRO A 134 -15.29 13.65 7.87
CA PRO A 134 -15.92 14.81 7.27
C PRO A 134 -15.73 14.87 5.74
N GLY A 135 -16.77 15.28 5.01
CA GLY A 135 -16.69 15.58 3.59
C GLY A 135 -16.58 14.36 2.67
N ILE A 136 -15.73 14.45 1.65
CA ILE A 136 -15.62 13.47 0.55
C ILE A 136 -14.56 12.40 0.82
N SER A 137 -14.49 11.37 -0.03
CA SER A 137 -13.45 10.34 0.05
C SER A 137 -12.04 10.94 -0.16
N PRO A 138 -11.07 10.65 0.72
CA PRO A 138 -9.67 10.97 0.47
C PRO A 138 -9.14 10.24 -0.77
N LYS A 139 -8.31 10.91 -1.55
CA LYS A 139 -7.62 10.35 -2.71
C LYS A 139 -6.18 10.03 -2.33
N LEU A 140 -5.74 8.79 -2.55
CA LEU A 140 -4.37 8.33 -2.34
C LEU A 140 -3.63 8.27 -3.68
N GLU A 141 -2.48 8.94 -3.76
CA GLU A 141 -1.62 8.99 -4.94
C GLU A 141 -0.31 8.24 -4.68
N PHE A 142 0.03 7.29 -5.55
CA PHE A 142 1.16 6.39 -5.34
C PHE A 142 1.72 5.81 -6.65
N SER A 143 2.90 5.20 -6.56
CA SER A 143 3.53 4.41 -7.61
C SER A 143 3.94 3.04 -7.08
N THR A 144 3.80 2.01 -7.90
CA THR A 144 4.15 0.63 -7.53
C THR A 144 4.92 -0.07 -8.62
N LYS A 145 5.98 -0.79 -8.24
CA LYS A 145 6.69 -1.72 -9.12
C LYS A 145 6.82 -3.07 -8.43
N THR A 146 6.37 -4.12 -9.11
CA THR A 146 6.44 -5.49 -8.62
C THR A 146 7.50 -6.27 -9.41
N THR A 147 8.30 -7.08 -8.72
CA THR A 147 9.30 -7.96 -9.33
C THR A 147 9.24 -9.34 -8.68
N ILE A 148 9.05 -10.38 -9.48
CA ILE A 148 9.20 -11.78 -9.06
C ILE A 148 10.54 -12.29 -9.58
N LYS A 149 11.33 -12.91 -8.70
CA LYS A 149 12.62 -13.50 -9.06
C LYS A 149 12.85 -14.83 -8.37
N GLU A 150 13.64 -15.70 -8.99
CA GLU A 150 14.12 -16.92 -8.35
C GLU A 150 14.94 -16.60 -7.10
N TRP A 151 14.74 -17.42 -6.06
CA TRP A 151 15.44 -17.33 -4.80
C TRP A 151 15.91 -18.72 -4.37
N SER A 152 17.21 -18.88 -4.21
CA SER A 152 17.81 -20.11 -3.69
C SER A 152 18.06 -19.96 -2.20
N VAL A 153 17.38 -20.78 -1.39
CA VAL A 153 17.67 -20.88 0.04
C VAL A 153 18.89 -21.80 0.20
N ARG A 154 20.04 -21.22 0.56
CA ARG A 154 21.20 -22.00 0.98
C ARG A 154 20.91 -22.55 2.37
N THR A 155 20.68 -23.84 2.49
CA THR A 155 20.76 -24.54 3.77
C THR A 155 22.22 -24.53 4.22
N SER A 156 22.53 -23.79 5.29
CA SER A 156 23.73 -24.04 6.09
C SER A 156 23.60 -25.45 6.67
N GLY A 157 24.46 -26.35 6.21
CA GLY A 157 24.65 -27.67 6.82
C GLY A 157 25.41 -27.57 8.13
#